data_AF-A0A944V888-F1
#
_entry.id   AF-A0A944V888-F1
#
_cell.length_a   1.000
_cell.length_b   1.000
_cell.length_c   1.000
_cell.angle_alpha   90.00
_cell.angle_beta   90.00
_cell.angle_gamma   90.00
#
_symmetry.space_group_name_H-M   'P 1'
#
loop_
_entity.id
_entity.type
_entity.pdbx_description
1 polymer ?
#
loop_
_entity_poly.entity_id
_entity_poly.type
_entity_poly.pdbx_seq_one_letter_code
_entity_poly.pdbx_strand_id
1 'polypeptide(L)'
;ARLEDGEVTVRPIAGTRRRGHSEEEDQRLEQELISDPKELAEHLMLVDLGRNDGGRIATTGSVTLTSKMQVERYSHVMHIVSNVTGEVADDLDAIDVLRATFPAGTVSGAPKVRAMEIIGELEPEGRGIYAGAVGYIGWNGNMDTAIAIRTAIIADGELHIQAGAGIVADSIAANEWHETMNKGRAIFRAVAMAVAGLDPDVLED
;
A
#
# COMPACT_ATOMS: atom_id res chain seq x y z
N ALA A 1 -8.59 1.96 3.51
CA ALA A 1 -9.86 2.04 2.74
C ALA A 1 -10.59 3.30 3.17
N ARG A 2 -11.36 3.91 2.27
CA ARG A 2 -12.15 5.11 2.55
C ARG A 2 -13.64 4.79 2.45
N LEU A 3 -14.45 5.31 3.36
CA LEU A 3 -15.91 5.33 3.30
C LEU A 3 -16.35 6.80 3.36
N GLU A 4 -17.08 7.25 2.35
CA GLU A 4 -17.60 8.61 2.29
C GLU A 4 -19.01 8.60 1.74
N ASP A 5 -19.97 9.12 2.51
CA ASP A 5 -21.37 9.27 2.11
C ASP A 5 -21.98 7.96 1.54
N GLY A 6 -21.62 6.82 2.14
CA GLY A 6 -22.08 5.48 1.74
C GLY A 6 -21.25 4.82 0.63
N GLU A 7 -20.27 5.50 0.03
CA GLU A 7 -19.37 4.92 -0.98
C GLU A 7 -18.07 4.42 -0.33
N VAL A 8 -17.79 3.11 -0.47
CA VAL A 8 -16.47 2.55 -0.13
C VAL A 8 -15.53 2.68 -1.32
N THR A 9 -14.31 3.12 -1.06
CA THR A 9 -13.21 3.14 -2.02
C THR A 9 -11.99 2.37 -1.49
N VAL A 10 -11.50 1.44 -2.31
CA VAL A 10 -10.21 0.76 -2.13
C VAL A 10 -9.31 1.16 -3.30
N ARG A 11 -8.08 1.58 -3.00
CA ARG A 11 -7.10 2.02 -4.00
C ARG A 11 -5.92 1.05 -4.05
N PRO A 12 -5.95 0.01 -4.90
CA PRO A 12 -4.79 -0.79 -5.21
C PRO A 12 -3.67 0.07 -5.81
N ILE A 13 -2.46 -0.08 -5.26
CA ILE A 13 -1.24 0.57 -5.74
C ILE A 13 -0.15 -0.51 -5.82
N ALA A 14 0.41 -0.70 -7.01
CA ALA A 14 1.54 -1.58 -7.25
C ALA A 14 2.36 -1.06 -8.43
N GLY A 15 3.52 -1.66 -8.67
CA GLY A 15 4.46 -1.15 -9.65
C GLY A 15 5.12 0.12 -9.18
N THR A 16 6.45 0.16 -9.21
CA THR A 16 7.19 1.37 -8.83
C THR A 16 8.30 1.63 -9.82
N ARG A 17 8.37 2.86 -10.33
CA ARG A 17 9.57 3.40 -10.98
C ARG A 17 9.92 4.74 -10.36
N ARG A 18 11.21 5.09 -10.37
CA ARG A 18 11.64 6.45 -9.99
C ARG A 18 11.11 7.47 -10.98
N ARG A 19 11.06 8.74 -10.59
CA ARG A 19 10.88 9.83 -11.56
C ARG A 19 12.10 9.98 -12.47
N GLY A 20 11.85 10.38 -13.71
CA GLY A 20 12.90 10.73 -14.66
C GLY A 20 13.57 12.05 -14.29
N HIS A 21 14.86 12.19 -14.63
CA HIS A 21 15.59 13.45 -14.54
C HIS A 21 15.26 14.40 -15.70
N SER A 22 14.57 13.91 -16.72
CA SER A 22 14.00 14.67 -17.84
C SER A 22 12.60 14.16 -18.16
N GLU A 23 11.80 14.95 -18.88
CA GLU A 23 10.46 14.54 -19.33
C GLU A 23 10.51 13.31 -20.24
N GLU A 24 11.51 13.23 -21.12
CA GLU A 24 11.75 12.08 -21.99
C GLU A 24 12.06 10.81 -21.18
N GLU A 25 12.92 10.92 -20.15
CA GLU A 25 13.21 9.79 -19.28
C GLU A 25 11.98 9.38 -18.46
N ASP A 26 11.20 10.34 -17.96
CA ASP A 26 9.99 10.08 -17.16
C ASP A 26 8.93 9.33 -17.99
N GLN A 27 8.75 9.72 -19.25
CA GLN A 27 7.86 9.01 -20.18
C GLN A 27 8.38 7.60 -20.50
N ARG A 28 9.69 7.43 -20.70
CA ARG A 28 10.27 6.10 -20.92
C ARG A 28 10.07 5.18 -19.72
N LEU A 29 10.27 5.68 -18.51
CA LEU A 29 10.08 4.92 -17.27
C LEU A 29 8.60 4.57 -17.05
N GLU A 30 7.68 5.46 -17.40
CA GLU A 30 6.24 5.16 -17.42
C GLU A 30 5.93 4.02 -18.40
N GLN A 31 6.43 4.10 -19.63
CA GLN A 31 6.22 3.04 -20.63
C GLN A 31 6.81 1.70 -20.20
N GLU A 32 7.98 1.71 -19.57
CA GLU A 32 8.58 0.52 -18.97
C GLU A 32 7.67 -0.08 -17.88
N LEU A 33 7.14 0.76 -16.99
CA LEU A 33 6.27 0.31 -15.90
C LEU A 33 4.97 -0.33 -16.41
N ILE A 34 4.30 0.28 -17.38
CA ILE A 34 3.03 -0.23 -17.91
C ILE A 34 3.19 -1.36 -18.93
N SER A 35 4.42 -1.68 -19.34
CA SER A 35 4.73 -2.82 -20.20
C SER A 35 5.36 -3.99 -19.47
N ASP A 36 5.71 -3.83 -18.18
CA ASP A 36 6.27 -4.87 -17.34
C ASP A 36 5.20 -5.92 -16.98
N PRO A 37 5.27 -7.16 -17.52
CA PRO A 37 4.26 -8.17 -17.27
C PRO A 37 4.16 -8.59 -15.79
N LYS A 38 5.26 -8.49 -15.04
CA LYS A 38 5.28 -8.80 -13.60
C LYS A 38 4.43 -7.78 -12.84
N GLU A 39 4.71 -6.50 -13.05
CA GLU A 39 4.03 -5.39 -12.35
C GLU A 39 2.54 -5.34 -12.69
N LEU A 40 2.18 -5.59 -13.95
CA LEU A 40 0.78 -5.68 -14.38
C LEU A 40 0.04 -6.85 -13.72
N ALA A 41 0.69 -8.02 -13.61
CA ALA A 41 0.11 -9.20 -12.98
C ALA A 41 -0.10 -8.99 -11.48
N GLU A 42 0.89 -8.44 -10.78
CA GLU A 42 0.79 -8.08 -9.36
C GLU A 42 -0.33 -7.05 -9.13
N HIS A 43 -0.39 -6.02 -9.96
CA HIS A 43 -1.43 -5.01 -9.85
C HIS A 43 -2.84 -5.56 -10.10
N LEU A 44 -3.00 -6.42 -11.12
CA LEU A 44 -4.28 -7.04 -11.42
C LEU A 44 -4.78 -7.93 -10.27
N MET A 45 -3.89 -8.72 -9.67
CA MET A 45 -4.19 -9.51 -8.48
C MET A 45 -4.74 -8.65 -7.34
N LEU A 46 -4.15 -7.47 -7.12
CA LEU A 46 -4.59 -6.54 -6.08
C LEU A 46 -5.92 -5.87 -6.41
N VAL A 47 -6.18 -5.59 -7.69
CA VAL A 47 -7.49 -5.11 -8.15
C VAL A 47 -8.57 -6.15 -7.88
N ASP A 48 -8.32 -7.42 -8.21
CA ASP A 48 -9.29 -8.49 -7.97
C ASP A 48 -9.51 -8.74 -6.48
N LEU A 49 -8.46 -8.62 -5.66
CA LEU A 49 -8.60 -8.68 -4.20
C LEU A 49 -9.41 -7.50 -3.67
N GLY A 50 -9.17 -6.28 -4.16
CA GLY A 50 -9.98 -5.10 -3.81
C GLY A 50 -11.45 -5.25 -4.19
N ARG A 51 -11.74 -5.84 -5.36
CA ARG A 51 -13.10 -6.17 -5.78
C ARG A 51 -13.74 -7.24 -4.90
N ASN A 52 -12.97 -8.25 -4.49
CA ASN A 52 -13.45 -9.28 -3.58
C ASN A 52 -13.79 -8.71 -2.20
N ASP A 53 -12.90 -7.88 -1.66
CA ASP A 53 -13.09 -7.24 -0.36
C ASP A 53 -14.30 -6.28 -0.39
N GLY A 54 -14.39 -5.40 -1.40
CA GLY A 54 -15.52 -4.49 -1.58
C GLY A 54 -16.83 -5.22 -1.86
N GLY A 55 -16.82 -6.32 -2.62
CA GLY A 55 -18.00 -7.11 -2.93
C GLY A 55 -18.65 -7.80 -1.73
N ARG A 56 -17.93 -7.95 -0.60
CA ARG A 56 -18.51 -8.49 0.65
C ARG A 56 -19.36 -7.48 1.42
N ILE A 57 -19.17 -6.19 1.17
CA ILE A 57 -19.78 -5.09 1.94
C ILE A 57 -20.63 -4.16 1.07
N ALA A 58 -20.57 -4.31 -0.25
CA ALA A 58 -21.25 -3.45 -1.18
C ALA A 58 -22.58 -4.06 -1.66
N THR A 59 -23.56 -3.21 -1.93
CA THR A 59 -24.81 -3.55 -2.59
C THR A 59 -24.53 -4.32 -3.88
N THR A 60 -25.25 -5.42 -4.09
CA THR A 60 -25.01 -6.32 -5.23
C THR A 60 -25.04 -5.56 -6.56
N GLY A 61 -23.96 -5.66 -7.33
CA GLY A 61 -23.82 -4.99 -8.63
C GLY A 61 -23.28 -3.56 -8.58
N SER A 62 -23.06 -2.98 -7.39
CA SER A 62 -22.51 -1.62 -7.25
C SER A 62 -20.98 -1.53 -7.36
N VAL A 63 -20.26 -2.66 -7.20
CA VAL A 63 -18.79 -2.65 -7.26
C VAL A 63 -18.31 -2.37 -8.68
N THR A 64 -17.61 -1.24 -8.86
CA THR A 64 -17.07 -0.81 -10.14
C THR A 64 -15.59 -0.46 -10.04
N LEU A 65 -14.92 -0.46 -11.20
CA LEU A 65 -13.54 -0.02 -11.34
C LEU A 65 -13.56 1.35 -12.02
N THR A 66 -13.47 2.42 -11.25
CA THR A 66 -13.59 3.81 -11.75
C THR A 66 -12.30 4.33 -12.36
N SER A 67 -11.17 3.72 -12.01
CA SER A 67 -9.85 3.95 -12.63
C SER A 67 -9.11 2.63 -12.75
N LYS A 68 -8.58 2.33 -13.94
CA LYS A 68 -7.87 1.08 -14.24
C LYS A 68 -6.46 1.36 -14.74
N MET A 69 -5.48 0.80 -14.03
CA MET A 69 -4.06 0.77 -14.39
C MET A 69 -3.52 2.13 -14.87
N GLN A 70 -3.91 3.21 -14.19
CA GLN A 70 -3.41 4.55 -14.50
C GLN A 70 -2.08 4.78 -13.79
N VAL A 71 -1.16 5.50 -14.42
CA VAL A 71 0.10 5.87 -13.79
C VAL A 71 -0.05 7.18 -13.01
N GLU A 72 0.13 7.10 -11.70
CA GLU A 72 0.11 8.26 -10.81
C GLU A 72 1.54 8.66 -10.45
N ARG A 73 1.87 9.94 -10.63
CA ARG A 73 3.20 10.49 -10.36
C ARG A 73 3.24 11.16 -9.00
N TYR A 74 4.20 10.75 -8.19
CA TYR A 74 4.55 11.36 -6.92
C TYR A 74 5.88 12.10 -7.04
N SER A 75 6.36 12.71 -5.95
CA SER A 75 7.57 13.54 -5.95
C SER A 75 8.83 12.79 -6.42
N HIS A 76 8.99 11.53 -6.02
CA HIS A 76 10.21 10.74 -6.28
C HIS A 76 9.95 9.44 -7.07
N VAL A 77 8.69 9.01 -7.15
CA VAL A 77 8.29 7.74 -7.78
C VAL A 77 7.00 7.91 -8.56
N MET A 78 6.68 6.91 -9.38
CA MET A 78 5.38 6.72 -10.03
C MET A 78 4.87 5.30 -9.78
N HIS A 79 3.55 5.14 -9.75
CA HIS A 79 2.89 3.86 -9.48
C HIS A 79 1.75 3.56 -10.46
N ILE A 80 1.46 2.28 -10.66
CA ILE A 80 0.22 1.83 -11.27
C ILE A 80 -0.87 1.89 -10.19
N VAL A 81 -1.95 2.60 -10.46
CA VAL A 81 -3.05 2.83 -9.52
C VAL A 81 -4.37 2.44 -10.15
N SER A 82 -5.26 1.92 -9.32
CA SER A 82 -6.64 1.69 -9.69
C SER A 82 -7.56 2.04 -8.54
N ASN A 83 -8.82 2.33 -8.86
CA ASN A 83 -9.84 2.66 -7.87
C ASN A 83 -10.99 1.66 -8.00
N VAL A 84 -11.21 0.89 -6.95
CA VAL A 84 -12.37 0.01 -6.80
C VAL A 84 -13.34 0.72 -5.86
N THR A 85 -14.54 1.02 -6.36
CA THR A 85 -15.59 1.67 -5.57
C THR A 85 -16.83 0.79 -5.47
N GLY A 86 -17.68 1.03 -4.48
CA GLY A 86 -18.98 0.37 -4.33
C GLY A 86 -19.85 1.10 -3.32
N GLU A 87 -21.16 0.96 -3.46
CA GLU A 87 -22.13 1.49 -2.50
C GLU A 87 -22.24 0.49 -1.34
N VAL A 88 -21.95 0.91 -0.11
CA VAL A 88 -22.03 0.05 1.08
C VAL A 88 -23.49 -0.33 1.33
N ALA A 89 -23.74 -1.58 1.69
CA ALA A 89 -25.08 -2.06 2.01
C ALA A 89 -25.69 -1.29 3.20
N ASP A 90 -27.00 -1.02 3.16
CA ASP A 90 -27.71 -0.17 4.13
C ASP A 90 -27.59 -0.64 5.59
N ASP A 91 -27.26 -1.92 5.83
CA ASP A 91 -27.13 -2.53 7.15
C ASP A 91 -25.69 -2.59 7.68
N LEU A 92 -24.72 -2.02 6.96
CA LEU A 92 -23.30 -2.05 7.30
C LEU A 92 -22.75 -0.65 7.60
N ASP A 93 -21.73 -0.61 8.47
CA ASP A 93 -21.08 0.64 8.87
C ASP A 93 -19.57 0.67 8.57
N ALA A 94 -18.90 1.75 8.96
CA ALA A 94 -17.46 1.94 8.78
C ALA A 94 -16.60 0.82 9.41
N ILE A 95 -17.04 0.22 10.52
CA ILE A 95 -16.31 -0.86 11.20
C ILE A 95 -16.42 -2.15 10.36
N ASP A 96 -17.58 -2.42 9.77
CA ASP A 96 -17.75 -3.54 8.84
C ASP A 96 -16.89 -3.36 7.58
N VAL A 97 -16.83 -2.14 7.04
CA VAL A 97 -15.94 -1.80 5.92
C VAL A 97 -14.47 -2.05 6.28
N LEU A 98 -14.04 -1.59 7.46
CA LEU A 98 -12.67 -1.81 7.93
C LEU A 98 -12.38 -3.31 8.08
N ARG A 99 -13.27 -4.06 8.75
CA ARG A 99 -13.10 -5.51 8.96
C ARG A 99 -13.00 -6.27 7.63
N ALA A 100 -13.81 -5.91 6.63
CA ALA A 100 -13.82 -6.61 5.35
C ALA A 100 -12.58 -6.31 4.49
N THR A 101 -12.02 -5.11 4.61
CA THR A 101 -10.87 -4.66 3.79
C THR A 101 -9.53 -4.88 4.48
N PHE A 102 -9.50 -5.14 5.79
CA PHE A 102 -8.30 -5.31 6.58
C PHE A 102 -7.78 -6.78 6.61
N PRO A 103 -6.45 -7.00 6.64
CA PRO A 103 -5.41 -6.05 6.24
C PRO A 103 -5.41 -5.88 4.72
N ALA A 104 -4.70 -4.85 4.24
CA ALA A 104 -4.60 -4.59 2.82
C ALA A 104 -3.88 -5.73 2.08
N GLY A 105 -4.32 -6.00 0.85
CA GLY A 105 -3.74 -7.03 -0.01
C GLY A 105 -2.26 -6.85 -0.31
N THR A 106 -1.81 -5.61 -0.48
CA THR A 106 -0.42 -5.24 -0.79
C THR A 106 0.58 -5.60 0.30
N VAL A 107 0.11 -5.81 1.54
CA VAL A 107 0.96 -6.13 2.69
C VAL A 107 0.69 -7.54 3.25
N SER A 108 -0.25 -8.27 2.67
CA SER A 108 -0.58 -9.64 3.05
C SER A 108 -0.28 -10.61 1.91
N GLY A 109 -1.06 -10.54 0.84
CA GLY A 109 -0.93 -11.35 -0.37
C GLY A 109 -2.28 -11.89 -0.86
N ALA A 110 -2.25 -12.76 -1.86
CA ALA A 110 -3.45 -13.43 -2.37
C ALA A 110 -3.17 -14.93 -2.61
N PRO A 111 -4.06 -15.85 -2.17
CA PRO A 111 -5.26 -15.61 -1.35
C PRO A 111 -4.94 -15.09 0.07
N LYS A 112 -5.67 -14.07 0.53
CA LYS A 112 -5.33 -13.27 1.73
C LYS A 112 -5.11 -14.12 2.99
N VAL A 113 -6.05 -15.01 3.31
CA VAL A 113 -5.97 -15.86 4.51
C VAL A 113 -4.73 -16.75 4.48
N ARG A 114 -4.49 -17.46 3.37
CA ARG A 114 -3.33 -18.34 3.25
C ARG A 114 -2.02 -17.57 3.28
N ALA A 115 -1.97 -16.39 2.65
CA ALA A 115 -0.79 -15.53 2.70
C ALA A 115 -0.47 -15.08 4.14
N MET A 116 -1.48 -14.71 4.94
CA MET A 116 -1.31 -14.36 6.35
C MET A 116 -0.85 -15.54 7.20
N GLU A 117 -1.32 -16.76 6.94
CA GLU A 117 -0.83 -17.97 7.61
C GLU A 117 0.67 -18.19 7.34
N ILE A 118 1.09 -18.11 6.07
CA ILE A 118 2.50 -18.24 5.69
C ILE A 118 3.36 -17.15 6.36
N ILE A 119 2.87 -15.91 6.38
CA ILE A 119 3.54 -14.81 7.09
C ILE A 119 3.71 -15.17 8.57
N GLY A 120 2.65 -15.68 9.23
CA GLY A 120 2.71 -16.10 10.63
C GLY A 120 3.60 -17.31 10.89
N GLU A 121 3.80 -18.19 9.89
CA GLU A 121 4.74 -19.32 9.95
C GLU A 121 6.21 -18.87 9.82
N LEU A 122 6.46 -17.80 9.06
CA LEU A 122 7.81 -17.38 8.67
C LEU A 122 8.37 -16.20 9.48
N GLU A 123 7.53 -15.25 9.88
CA GLU A 123 7.97 -14.08 10.66
C GLU A 123 8.19 -14.46 12.13
N PRO A 124 9.29 -13.99 12.75
CA PRO A 124 9.65 -14.40 14.11
C PRO A 124 8.74 -13.79 15.20
N GLU A 125 8.01 -12.72 14.87
CA GLU A 125 7.19 -11.95 15.79
C GLU A 125 5.94 -11.39 15.09
N GLY A 126 4.94 -10.99 15.89
CA GLY A 126 3.75 -10.34 15.36
C GLY A 126 4.06 -8.92 14.86
N ARG A 127 3.45 -8.53 13.73
CA ARG A 127 3.72 -7.24 13.06
C ARG A 127 3.31 -5.98 13.86
N GLY A 128 2.48 -6.12 14.88
CA GLY A 128 1.98 -4.97 15.65
C GLY A 128 1.29 -3.92 14.77
N ILE A 129 1.85 -2.71 14.73
CA ILE A 129 1.33 -1.61 13.91
C ILE A 129 1.67 -1.79 12.42
N TYR A 130 2.80 -2.43 12.08
CA TYR A 130 3.21 -2.60 10.69
C TYR A 130 2.15 -3.38 9.88
N ALA A 131 1.90 -2.94 8.65
CA ALA A 131 0.85 -3.49 7.79
C ALA A 131 -0.59 -3.32 8.34
N GLY A 132 -0.75 -2.63 9.48
CA GLY A 132 -2.01 -2.23 10.06
C GLY A 132 -2.65 -1.05 9.33
N ALA A 133 -3.58 -0.38 10.00
CA ALA A 133 -4.32 0.75 9.47
C ALA A 133 -4.29 1.90 10.47
N VAL A 134 -4.01 3.12 9.98
CA VAL A 134 -4.02 4.35 10.76
C VAL A 134 -4.93 5.35 10.07
N GLY A 135 -5.83 5.98 10.84
CA GLY A 135 -6.85 6.84 10.26
C GLY A 135 -7.91 7.26 11.28
N TYR A 136 -9.11 7.57 10.79
CA TYR A 136 -10.24 7.99 11.63
C TYR A 136 -11.55 7.33 11.18
N ILE A 137 -12.49 7.25 12.14
CA ILE A 137 -13.92 6.99 11.91
C ILE A 137 -14.67 8.18 12.50
N GLY A 138 -15.42 8.88 11.66
CA GLY A 138 -16.17 10.07 12.03
C GLY A 138 -17.56 9.74 12.55
N TRP A 139 -18.12 10.64 13.36
CA TRP A 139 -19.51 10.55 13.86
C TRP A 139 -20.56 10.63 12.74
N ASN A 140 -20.18 11.14 11.58
CA ASN A 140 -21.01 11.19 10.38
C ASN A 140 -20.99 9.88 9.57
N GLY A 141 -20.30 8.84 10.04
CA GLY A 141 -20.17 7.56 9.34
C GLY A 141 -18.99 7.48 8.36
N ASN A 142 -18.33 8.60 8.04
CA ASN A 142 -17.19 8.60 7.13
C ASN A 142 -15.96 8.00 7.81
N MET A 143 -15.12 7.33 7.03
CA MET A 143 -13.87 6.73 7.48
C MET A 143 -12.78 6.95 6.44
N ASP A 144 -11.57 7.22 6.90
CA ASP A 144 -10.39 7.15 6.03
C ASP A 144 -9.24 6.50 6.78
N THR A 145 -8.60 5.53 6.14
CA THR A 145 -7.47 4.78 6.70
C THR A 145 -6.38 4.59 5.66
N ALA A 146 -5.16 4.93 6.09
CA ALA A 146 -3.92 4.61 5.39
C ALA A 146 -3.33 3.30 5.93
N ILE A 147 -2.61 2.57 5.09
CA ILE A 147 -1.85 1.39 5.50
C ILE A 147 -0.64 1.87 6.30
N ALA A 148 -0.39 1.27 7.46
CA ALA A 148 0.75 1.57 8.33
C ALA A 148 2.05 0.93 7.76
N ILE A 149 2.51 1.49 6.65
CA ILE A 149 3.82 1.24 6.03
C ILE A 149 4.62 2.52 6.04
N ARG A 150 5.93 2.42 5.81
CA ARG A 150 6.83 3.59 5.88
C ARG A 150 6.67 4.37 7.21
N THR A 151 6.45 3.65 8.30
CA THR A 151 6.18 4.17 9.64
C THR A 151 7.31 3.78 10.59
N ALA A 152 7.71 4.71 11.47
CA ALA A 152 8.60 4.45 12.60
C ALA A 152 7.76 4.36 13.88
N ILE A 153 8.02 3.35 14.71
CA ILE A 153 7.38 3.20 16.02
C ILE A 153 8.45 3.48 17.07
N ILE A 154 8.21 4.42 17.98
CA ILE A 154 9.12 4.74 19.08
C ILE A 154 8.49 4.21 20.37
N ALA A 155 9.16 3.24 21.00
CA ALA A 155 8.72 2.63 22.25
C ALA A 155 9.95 2.29 23.09
N ASP A 156 9.89 2.52 24.40
CA ASP A 156 10.95 2.15 25.36
C ASP A 156 12.37 2.67 25.00
N GLY A 157 12.44 3.81 24.31
CA GLY A 157 13.71 4.39 23.86
C GLY A 157 14.29 3.75 22.59
N GLU A 158 13.59 2.78 22.00
CA GLU A 158 13.95 2.14 20.75
C GLU A 158 13.06 2.63 19.60
N LEU A 159 13.62 2.63 18.38
CA LEU A 159 12.93 2.98 17.16
C LEU A 159 12.84 1.75 16.26
N HIS A 160 11.61 1.28 16.03
CA HIS A 160 11.30 0.12 15.21
C HIS A 160 10.86 0.57 13.82
N ILE A 161 11.52 0.05 12.79
CA ILE A 161 11.18 0.23 11.38
C ILE A 161 11.02 -1.14 10.75
N GLN A 162 9.86 -1.40 10.17
CA GLN A 162 9.60 -2.63 9.43
C GLN A 162 9.29 -2.32 7.97
N ALA A 163 9.83 -3.13 7.07
CA ALA A 163 9.63 -3.05 5.63
C ALA A 163 9.56 -4.44 5.03
N GLY A 164 8.80 -4.60 3.96
CA GLY A 164 8.59 -5.87 3.27
C GLY A 164 8.54 -5.71 1.76
N ALA A 165 8.60 -6.84 1.08
CA ALA A 165 8.51 -6.97 -0.37
C ALA A 165 7.43 -8.01 -0.72
N GLY A 166 6.75 -7.82 -1.85
CA GLY A 166 5.82 -8.80 -2.39
C GLY A 166 6.60 -9.93 -3.05
N ILE A 167 6.27 -11.18 -2.71
CA ILE A 167 6.95 -12.34 -3.29
C ILE A 167 6.03 -12.99 -4.32
N VAL A 168 6.50 -13.11 -5.55
CA VAL A 168 5.85 -13.83 -6.64
C VAL A 168 6.72 -14.98 -7.13
N ALA A 169 6.19 -15.81 -8.03
CA ALA A 169 6.90 -17.00 -8.52
C ALA A 169 8.27 -16.69 -9.14
N ASP A 170 8.40 -15.54 -9.81
CA ASP A 170 9.63 -15.12 -10.48
C ASP A 170 10.48 -14.15 -9.64
N SER A 171 10.16 -13.99 -8.34
CA SER A 171 10.95 -13.15 -7.44
C SER A 171 12.36 -13.68 -7.25
N ILE A 172 13.33 -12.76 -7.25
CA ILE A 172 14.75 -13.08 -7.00
C ILE A 172 15.07 -12.62 -5.57
N ALA A 173 15.37 -13.55 -4.68
CA ALA A 173 15.54 -13.28 -3.24
C ALA A 173 16.48 -12.09 -2.93
N ALA A 174 17.60 -11.96 -3.64
CA ALA A 174 18.52 -10.85 -3.46
C ALA A 174 17.91 -9.48 -3.83
N ASN A 175 17.06 -9.44 -4.87
CA ASN A 175 16.37 -8.21 -5.28
C ASN A 175 15.31 -7.82 -4.25
N GLU A 176 14.54 -8.78 -3.76
CA GLU A 176 13.51 -8.53 -2.75
C GLU A 176 14.12 -8.03 -1.43
N TRP A 177 15.27 -8.58 -1.03
CA TRP A 177 16.05 -8.07 0.11
C TRP A 177 16.52 -6.63 -0.11
N HIS A 178 17.04 -6.30 -1.28
CA HIS A 178 17.42 -4.92 -1.59
C HIS A 178 16.22 -3.97 -1.58
N GLU A 179 15.05 -4.43 -2.03
CA GLU A 179 13.82 -3.66 -2.01
C GLU A 179 13.39 -3.33 -0.57
N THR A 180 13.40 -4.28 0.36
CA THR A 180 13.06 -4.00 1.76
C THR A 180 14.00 -2.98 2.39
N MET A 181 15.31 -3.09 2.12
CA MET A 181 16.32 -2.14 2.59
C MET A 181 16.12 -0.75 2.00
N ASN A 182 15.81 -0.64 0.70
CA ASN A 182 15.48 0.63 0.04
C ASN A 182 14.19 1.24 0.61
N LYS A 183 13.21 0.40 0.96
CA LYS A 183 11.98 0.84 1.63
C LYS A 183 12.24 1.36 3.05
N GLY A 184 13.13 0.74 3.81
CA GLY A 184 13.54 1.22 5.13
C GLY A 184 14.36 2.51 5.07
N ARG A 185 15.23 2.66 4.06
CA ARG A 185 16.21 3.76 3.94
C ARG A 185 15.59 5.15 4.07
N ALA A 186 14.40 5.37 3.53
CA ALA A 186 13.72 6.66 3.62
C ALA A 186 13.47 7.09 5.07
N ILE A 187 13.04 6.16 5.94
CA ILE A 187 12.82 6.45 7.35
C ILE A 187 14.15 6.59 8.08
N PHE A 188 15.13 5.71 7.80
CA PHE A 188 16.47 5.84 8.40
C PHE A 188 17.10 7.21 8.12
N ARG A 189 16.97 7.73 6.89
CA ARG A 189 17.43 9.08 6.53
C ARG A 189 16.69 10.14 7.33
N ALA A 190 15.36 10.04 7.42
CA ALA A 190 14.55 10.99 8.18
C ALA A 190 14.94 11.01 9.68
N VAL A 191 15.18 9.85 10.28
CA VAL A 191 15.64 9.73 11.67
C VAL A 191 17.04 10.31 11.84
N ALA A 192 17.98 9.98 10.95
CA ALA A 192 19.33 10.52 11.00
C ALA A 192 19.35 12.06 10.92
N MET A 193 18.54 12.64 10.02
CA MET A 193 18.38 14.09 9.93
C MET A 193 17.76 14.69 11.19
N ALA A 194 16.73 14.04 11.76
CA ALA A 194 16.09 14.52 12.98
C ALA A 194 17.07 14.53 14.17
N VAL A 195 17.95 13.53 14.27
CA VAL A 195 18.96 13.40 15.33
C VAL A 195 20.14 14.34 15.13
N ALA A 196 20.56 14.61 13.88
CA ALA A 196 21.64 15.54 13.57
C ALA A 196 21.30 17.01 13.90
N GLY A 197 20.05 17.30 14.27
CA GLY A 197 19.49 18.65 14.29
C GLY A 197 18.93 18.99 12.92
N LEU A 198 17.80 19.72 12.90
CA LEU A 198 17.21 20.24 11.66
C LEU A 198 18.10 21.36 11.09
N ASP A 199 19.30 21.00 10.62
CA ASP A 199 20.16 21.89 9.87
C ASP A 199 19.84 21.69 8.38
N PRO A 200 19.15 22.64 7.72
CA PRO A 200 18.71 22.50 6.34
C PRO A 200 19.86 22.30 5.34
N ASP A 201 21.10 22.58 5.73
CA ASP A 201 22.30 22.42 4.89
C ASP A 201 22.76 20.95 4.75
N VAL A 202 22.22 20.02 5.56
CA VAL A 202 22.54 18.57 5.49
C VAL A 202 21.73 17.83 4.41
N LEU A 203 20.80 18.52 3.74
CA LEU A 203 19.85 17.92 2.80
C LEU A 203 20.37 17.76 1.36
N GLU A 204 21.55 18.28 1.02
CA GLU A 204 22.05 18.32 -0.37
C GLU A 204 22.98 17.16 -0.78
N ASP A 205 23.32 16.23 0.12
CA ASP A 205 24.14 15.04 -0.21
C ASP A 205 23.35 13.71 -0.25
#